data_AF-E9HZV4-F1
#
_entry.id   AF-E9HZV4-F1
#
_cell.length_a   1.000
_cell.length_b   1.000
_cell.length_c   1.000
_cell.angle_alpha   90.00
_cell.angle_beta   90.00
_cell.angle_gamma   90.00
#
_symmetry.space_group_name_H-M   'P 1'
#
loop_
_entity.id
_entity.type
_entity.pdbx_description
1 polymer ?
#
loop_
_entity_poly.entity_id
_entity_poly.type
_entity_poly.pdbx_seq_one_letter_code
_entity_poly.pdbx_strand_id
1 'polypeptide(L)'
;MENFYDQVEVLYKKYDFTDDGIFNINETNDPTVLDSEKVIVETGTHLVYSKKVSERGINVTMFPMVSSSGKLYPGVLYSQE
;
A
#
# COMPACT_ATOMS: atom_id res chain seq x y z
N MET A 1 -13.12 32.97 1.30
CA MET A 1 -12.60 31.62 1.00
C MET A 1 -13.79 30.82 0.50
N GLU A 2 -13.76 30.34 -0.73
CA GLU A 2 -14.73 29.32 -1.16
C GLU A 2 -14.44 28.04 -0.38
N ASN A 3 -15.50 27.31 0.01
CA ASN A 3 -15.34 26.05 0.70
C ASN A 3 -14.77 25.02 -0.29
N PHE A 4 -13.91 24.12 0.18
CA PHE A 4 -13.37 23.02 -0.60
C PHE A 4 -14.48 22.28 -1.37
N TYR A 5 -15.62 22.03 -0.72
CA TYR A 5 -16.75 21.32 -1.34
C TYR A 5 -17.39 22.10 -2.49
N ASP A 6 -17.44 23.43 -2.42
CA ASP A 6 -18.00 24.26 -3.50
C ASP A 6 -17.11 24.17 -4.75
N GLN A 7 -15.79 24.16 -4.56
CA GLN A 7 -14.81 24.03 -5.64
C GLN A 7 -14.88 22.65 -6.30
N VAL A 8 -15.05 21.60 -5.50
CA VAL A 8 -15.27 20.25 -5.99
C VAL A 8 -16.53 20.19 -6.85
N GLU A 9 -17.65 20.74 -6.36
CA GLU A 9 -18.92 20.74 -7.09
C GLU A 9 -18.82 21.48 -8.44
N VAL A 10 -18.10 22.60 -8.49
CA VAL A 10 -17.82 23.33 -9.75
C VAL A 10 -17.05 22.45 -10.75
N LEU A 11 -16.07 21.68 -10.29
CA LEU A 11 -15.30 20.78 -11.15
C LEU A 11 -16.15 19.64 -11.70
N TYR A 12 -16.99 19.02 -10.85
CA TYR A 12 -17.92 17.97 -11.29
C TYR A 12 -18.90 18.47 -12.34
N LYS A 13 -19.46 19.67 -12.14
CA LYS A 13 -20.38 20.30 -13.13
C LYS A 13 -19.68 20.67 -14.44
N LYS A 14 -18.41 21.08 -14.38
CA LYS A 14 -17.66 21.56 -15.55
C LYS A 14 -17.19 20.43 -16.47
N TYR A 15 -16.72 19.33 -15.89
CA TYR A 15 -16.04 18.28 -16.64
C TYR A 15 -16.85 16.99 -16.83
N ASP A 16 -18.05 16.89 -16.24
CA ASP A 16 -18.95 15.74 -16.34
C ASP A 16 -18.18 14.41 -16.18
N PHE A 17 -17.46 14.30 -15.06
CA PHE A 17 -16.61 13.14 -14.80
C PHE A 17 -17.43 11.85 -14.83
N THR A 18 -17.02 10.91 -15.68
CA THR A 18 -17.58 9.56 -15.70
C THR A 18 -16.97 8.72 -14.58
N ASP A 19 -17.60 7.58 -14.26
CA ASP A 19 -17.10 6.59 -13.29
C ASP A 19 -15.67 6.09 -13.59
N ASP A 20 -15.24 6.24 -14.83
CA ASP A 20 -13.90 5.92 -15.31
C ASP A 20 -12.86 7.03 -15.15
N GLY A 21 -13.30 8.25 -14.84
CA GLY A 21 -12.48 9.46 -14.82
C GLY A 21 -12.01 9.88 -13.42
N ILE A 22 -12.52 9.23 -12.37
CA ILE A 22 -12.20 9.54 -10.97
C ILE A 22 -11.51 8.34 -10.35
N PHE A 23 -10.34 8.59 -9.77
CA PHE A 23 -9.53 7.55 -9.14
C PHE A 23 -9.33 7.88 -7.67
N ASN A 24 -9.63 6.91 -6.82
CA ASN A 24 -9.19 6.92 -5.43
C ASN A 24 -7.76 6.42 -5.36
N ILE A 25 -6.96 7.07 -4.52
CA ILE A 25 -5.57 6.71 -4.26
C ILE A 25 -5.36 6.54 -2.76
N ASN A 26 -4.60 5.53 -2.38
CA ASN A 26 -4.11 5.37 -1.01
C ASN A 26 -2.70 4.79 -1.03
N GLU A 27 -1.96 4.95 0.05
CA GLU A 27 -0.68 4.29 0.26
C GLU A 27 -0.87 2.91 0.89
N THR A 28 -0.13 1.90 0.42
CA THR A 28 -0.07 0.57 1.04
C THR A 28 1.40 0.17 1.22
N ASN A 29 1.74 -0.24 2.44
CA ASN A 29 3.04 -0.81 2.77
C ASN A 29 3.01 -2.32 2.48
N ASP A 30 3.88 -2.77 1.58
CA ASP A 30 4.02 -4.16 1.16
C ASP A 30 5.46 -4.63 1.43
N PRO A 31 5.77 -5.06 2.67
CA PRO A 31 7.13 -5.42 3.03
C PRO A 31 7.49 -6.78 2.42
N THR A 32 8.67 -6.86 1.80
CA THR A 32 9.21 -8.14 1.30
C THR A 32 9.82 -9.01 2.40
N VAL A 33 9.61 -8.63 3.67
CA VAL A 33 10.10 -9.38 4.84
C VAL A 33 9.38 -10.72 4.89
N LEU A 34 10.13 -11.80 4.71
CA LEU A 34 9.59 -13.14 4.85
C LEU A 34 9.23 -13.41 6.32
N ASP A 35 8.05 -13.99 6.54
CA ASP A 35 7.65 -14.49 7.85
C ASP A 35 8.69 -15.46 8.40
N SER A 36 8.95 -15.38 9.70
CA SER A 36 9.86 -16.30 10.37
C SER A 36 9.33 -17.73 10.23
N GLU A 37 10.17 -18.66 9.78
CA GLU A 37 9.81 -20.07 9.77
C GLU A 37 9.35 -20.51 11.18
N LYS A 38 8.22 -21.22 11.24
CA LYS A 38 7.77 -21.88 12.47
C LYS A 38 8.75 -23.01 12.78
N VAL A 39 9.73 -22.72 13.62
CA VAL A 39 10.66 -23.74 14.12
C VAL A 39 9.87 -24.70 15.02
N ILE A 40 9.62 -25.92 14.53
CA ILE A 40 9.13 -27.03 15.34
C ILE A 40 10.37 -27.71 15.92
N VAL A 41 10.60 -27.53 17.23
CA VAL A 41 11.70 -28.19 17.96
C VAL A 41 11.13 -29.08 19.06
N GLU A 42 11.78 -30.23 19.27
CA GLU A 42 11.44 -31.15 20.36
C GLU A 42 11.68 -30.49 21.73
N THR A 43 10.75 -30.70 22.66
CA THR A 43 10.77 -30.16 24.01
C THR A 43 12.07 -30.51 24.73
N GLY A 44 12.91 -29.51 25.04
CA GLY A 44 14.14 -29.68 25.83
C GLY A 44 15.44 -29.26 25.12
N THR A 45 15.40 -28.93 23.82
CA THR A 45 16.59 -28.45 23.10
C THR A 45 16.64 -26.92 23.08
N HIS A 46 17.58 -26.32 23.83
CA HIS A 46 17.81 -24.88 23.81
C HIS A 46 18.70 -24.48 22.63
N LEU A 47 18.09 -24.16 21.48
CA LEU A 47 18.78 -23.47 20.40
C LEU A 47 18.70 -21.96 20.65
N VAL A 48 19.82 -21.34 21.03
CA VAL A 48 19.94 -19.88 21.07
C VAL A 48 20.12 -19.40 19.62
N TYR A 49 19.00 -19.18 18.93
CA TYR A 49 19.05 -18.50 17.63
C TYR A 49 19.32 -17.01 17.90
N SER A 50 20.54 -16.55 17.60
CA SER A 50 20.82 -15.11 17.55
C SER A 50 20.10 -14.56 16.33
N LYS A 51 18.82 -14.21 16.49
CA LYS A 51 18.08 -13.45 15.49
C LYS A 51 18.67 -12.04 15.51
N LYS A 52 19.69 -11.79 14.69
CA LYS A 52 19.96 -10.41 14.27
C LYS A 52 18.66 -9.93 13.65
N VAL A 53 17.96 -9.02 14.33
CA VAL A 53 16.80 -8.30 13.79
C VAL A 53 17.32 -7.33 12.73
N SER A 54 17.89 -7.88 11.67
CA SER A 54 17.87 -7.24 10.37
C SER A 54 16.74 -7.94 9.66
N GLU A 55 15.55 -7.35 9.68
CA GLU A 55 14.52 -7.70 8.71
C GLU A 55 15.19 -7.55 7.34
N ARG A 56 15.56 -8.68 6.72
CA ARG A 56 16.15 -8.69 5.38
C ARG A 56 15.00 -8.65 4.41
N GLY A 57 14.42 -7.47 4.26
CA GLY A 57 13.37 -7.17 3.30
C GLY A 57 13.44 -5.69 2.96
N ILE A 58 13.24 -5.38 1.69
CA ILE A 58 12.98 -4.01 1.25
C ILE A 58 11.53 -3.71 1.62
N ASN A 59 11.30 -2.57 2.27
CA ASN A 59 9.96 -2.03 2.44
C ASN A 59 9.55 -1.37 1.12
N VAL A 60 8.60 -1.99 0.42
CA VAL A 60 8.04 -1.46 -0.82
C VAL A 60 6.73 -0.76 -0.47
N THR A 61 6.65 0.52 -0.78
CA THR A 61 5.42 1.30 -0.72
C THR A 61 4.75 1.28 -2.10
N MET A 62 3.49 0.88 -2.16
CA MET A 62 2.65 0.90 -3.37
C MET A 62 1.55 1.97 -3.26
N PHE A 63 1.33 2.72 -4.34
CA PHE A 63 0.23 3.70 -4.45
C PHE A 63 -0.83 3.27 -5.51
N PRO A 64 -1.74 2.33 -5.20
CA PRO A 64 -2.78 1.94 -6.15
C PRO A 64 -3.75 3.08 -6.46
N MET A 65 -4.13 3.21 -7.73
CA MET A 65 -5.18 4.13 -8.18
C MET A 65 -6.34 3.31 -8.76
N VAL A 66 -7.54 3.45 -8.17
CA VAL A 66 -8.73 2.64 -8.52
C VAL A 66 -9.94 3.53 -8.78
N SER A 67 -10.63 3.31 -9.89
CA SER A 67 -11.91 3.99 -10.21
C SER A 67 -13.13 3.22 -9.71
N SER A 68 -14.31 3.87 -9.69
CA SER A 68 -15.58 3.21 -9.31
C SER A 68 -15.99 2.10 -10.29
N SER A 69 -15.59 2.21 -11.55
CA SER A 69 -15.77 1.18 -12.57
C SER A 69 -14.81 -0.02 -12.46
N GLY A 70 -13.85 0.02 -11.53
CA GLY A 70 -12.86 -1.03 -11.32
C GLY A 70 -11.63 -0.94 -12.22
N LYS A 71 -11.39 0.19 -12.91
CA LYS A 71 -10.09 0.42 -13.58
C LYS A 71 -9.01 0.56 -12.52
N LEU A 72 -7.94 -0.22 -12.70
CA LEU A 72 -6.74 -0.17 -11.88
C LEU A 72 -5.59 0.34 -12.73
N TYR A 73 -4.97 1.43 -12.31
CA TYR A 73 -3.63 1.76 -12.77
C TYR A 73 -2.62 1.16 -11.78
N PRO A 74 -1.68 0.31 -12.24
CA PRO A 74 -0.66 -0.23 -11.36
C PRO A 74 0.09 0.92 -10.73
N GLY A 75 0.06 0.96 -9.40
CA GLY A 75 0.57 2.06 -8.61
C GLY A 75 2.06 2.27 -8.77
N VAL A 76 2.52 3.49 -8.48
CA VAL A 76 3.95 3.77 -8.35
C VAL A 76 4.50 2.93 -7.20
N LEU A 77 5.59 2.20 -7.44
CA LEU A 77 6.33 1.47 -6.43
C LEU A 77 7.53 2.31 -5.99
N TYR A 78 7.64 2.53 -4.69
CA TYR A 78 8.78 3.19 -4.08
C TYR A 78 9.44 2.23 -3.08
N SER A 79 10.77 2.16 -3.13
CA SER A 79 11.60 1.39 -2.20
C SER A 79 12.46 2.37 -1.43
N GLN A 80 12.43 2.30 -0.10
CA GLN A 80 13.44 2.95 0.74
C GLN A 80 14.64 2.01 0.84
N GLU A 81 15.77 2.39 0.24
CA GLU A 81 17.07 1.72 0.45
C GLU A 81 17.63 2.00 1.86
#